data_AF-A0A8H6LIK6-F1
#
_entry.id   AF-A0A8H6LIK6-F1
#
_cell.length_a   1.000
_cell.length_b   1.000
_cell.length_c   1.000
_cell.angle_alpha   90.00
_cell.angle_beta   90.00
_cell.angle_gamma   90.00
#
_symmetry.space_group_name_H-M   'P 1'
#
loop_
_entity.id
_entity.type
_entity.pdbx_description
1 polymer ?
#
loop_
_entity_poly.entity_id
_entity_poly.type
_entity_poly.pdbx_seq_one_letter_code
_entity_poly.pdbx_strand_id
1 'polypeptide(L)'
;MVPSVRVVPNAAKRATSLLRTIQYTHPPSCPCHSNPGYHQSPPTFTPSKHAHQRKYATPTSHPGQKEYAFEMAASSIRFGPGVTQEVGMDLKNMGAKRVCVVTDENVNKLDAMRQVRESLAREGIPYEVYDKVRVEPKDSSIKDAIAWARPYAPDAFLAVGGGSVMDTAKLMNLYTAYPDADFLDFVNAPLGKGRPVDKKLTPLIAVPTTAGTGSETTGTAIFDLVSKRAKTGVAHRNLKPTLGICDPLNTRTMPAAVKAASGLDVLCHSLESWTAIPYNERTPRPTNPILRPAYQGANPISDVFSFHALRSTVKYLPRSVKNPDDLEAQSEMLLASTLAGVGFGNAGVHLCHGMSYPISGQNPGYRHDGYEVEAPLIPHGVSVAVSAPAVFRFTAASNPDRHLAAAEAFGVDISNVKRESAGEVLAEAITKFLAELGDQPKGLKELGFGSEHIEALVEGTIPQARVLMLAPGLSTQLEAEKDQLRRLFENAMTH
;
A
#
# COMPACT_ATOMS: atom_id res chain seq x y z
N MET A 1 -19.09 30.74 -26.00
CA MET A 1 -18.05 31.13 -25.02
C MET A 1 -18.60 32.23 -24.14
N VAL A 2 -18.88 31.94 -22.87
CA VAL A 2 -19.30 32.95 -21.87
C VAL A 2 -18.11 33.18 -20.94
N PRO A 3 -17.65 34.42 -20.70
CA PRO A 3 -16.47 34.66 -19.88
C PRO A 3 -16.79 34.50 -18.39
N SER A 4 -15.90 33.84 -17.66
CA SER A 4 -16.00 33.66 -16.21
C SER A 4 -15.81 35.00 -15.48
N VAL A 5 -16.81 35.43 -14.70
CA VAL A 5 -16.72 36.60 -13.84
C VAL A 5 -15.81 36.27 -12.64
N ARG A 6 -14.64 36.93 -12.56
CA ARG A 6 -13.76 36.89 -11.38
C ARG A 6 -14.38 37.75 -10.27
N VAL A 7 -14.88 37.11 -9.23
CA VAL A 7 -15.33 37.79 -8.01
C VAL A 7 -14.12 38.18 -7.17
N VAL A 8 -13.88 39.48 -7.01
CA VAL A 8 -12.78 40.01 -6.20
C VAL A 8 -13.10 39.80 -4.70
N PRO A 9 -12.17 39.29 -3.88
CA PRO A 9 -12.42 39.09 -2.45
C PRO A 9 -12.69 40.41 -1.73
N ASN A 10 -13.74 40.43 -0.90
CA ASN A 10 -14.06 41.56 -0.03
C ASN A 10 -13.02 41.73 1.10
N ALA A 11 -13.03 42.89 1.76
CA ALA A 11 -12.04 43.26 2.77
C ALA A 11 -11.96 42.24 3.92
N ALA A 12 -13.08 41.63 4.30
CA ALA A 12 -13.14 40.59 5.33
C ALA A 12 -12.33 39.34 4.94
N LYS A 13 -12.49 38.82 3.71
CA LYS A 13 -11.72 37.67 3.23
C LYS A 13 -10.21 37.95 3.14
N ARG A 14 -9.82 39.19 2.81
CA ARG A 14 -8.40 39.59 2.79
C ARG A 14 -7.82 39.64 4.20
N ALA A 15 -8.55 40.18 5.17
CA ALA A 15 -8.12 40.24 6.57
C ALA A 15 -7.94 38.83 7.17
N THR A 16 -8.85 37.90 6.91
CA THR A 16 -8.73 36.51 7.39
C THR A 16 -7.57 35.77 6.74
N SER A 17 -7.30 36.03 5.46
CA SER A 17 -6.13 35.47 4.77
C SER A 17 -4.82 36.02 5.32
N LEU A 18 -4.76 37.32 5.64
CA LEU A 18 -3.57 37.96 6.20
C LEU A 18 -3.28 37.46 7.62
N LEU A 19 -4.31 37.29 8.45
CA LEU A 19 -4.19 36.77 9.81
C LEU A 19 -3.72 35.30 9.82
N ARG A 20 -4.18 34.49 8.85
CA ARG A 20 -3.66 33.13 8.66
C ARG A 20 -2.19 33.14 8.30
N THR A 21 -1.73 34.01 7.40
CA THR A 21 -0.31 34.09 7.02
C THR A 21 0.57 34.53 8.19
N ILE A 22 0.12 35.49 9.01
CA ILE A 22 0.89 35.99 10.17
C ILE A 22 1.01 34.94 11.29
N GLN A 23 0.01 34.06 11.45
CA GLN A 23 0.09 32.94 12.40
C GLN A 23 1.11 31.85 11.98
N TYR A 24 1.51 31.80 10.71
CA TYR A 24 2.48 30.80 10.21
C TYR A 24 3.94 31.32 10.15
N THR A 25 4.20 32.61 10.36
CA THR A 25 5.54 33.21 10.08
C THR A 25 6.36 33.64 11.30
N HIS A 26 5.99 33.28 12.55
CA HIS A 26 6.83 33.56 13.72
C HIS A 26 7.03 32.35 14.64
N PRO A 27 8.26 31.77 14.70
CA PRO A 27 8.65 30.80 15.72
C PRO A 27 9.20 31.51 16.97
N PRO A 28 9.07 30.94 18.20
CA PRO A 28 9.97 31.31 19.28
C PRO A 28 11.35 30.64 19.05
N SER A 29 12.37 31.49 19.04
CA SER A 29 13.82 31.24 19.00
C SER A 29 14.31 29.87 19.54
N CYS A 30 15.03 29.10 18.71
CA CYS A 30 15.80 27.91 19.12
C CYS A 30 17.19 28.30 19.68
N PRO A 31 17.58 27.87 20.89
CA PRO A 31 18.88 28.15 21.48
C PRO A 31 19.96 27.13 21.08
N CYS A 32 20.04 26.79 19.79
CA CYS A 32 20.84 25.64 19.33
C CYS A 32 22.06 26.00 18.45
N HIS A 33 22.46 27.28 18.40
CA HIS A 33 23.71 27.70 17.73
C HIS A 33 24.59 28.56 18.64
N SER A 34 25.32 27.90 19.55
CA SER A 34 26.63 28.34 20.03
C SER A 34 27.45 27.11 20.45
N ASN A 35 28.69 27.08 19.97
CA ASN A 35 29.59 25.95 19.86
C ASN A 35 30.35 25.67 21.20
N PRO A 36 31.43 24.85 21.25
CA PRO A 36 31.52 23.51 21.84
C PRO A 36 32.37 23.44 23.14
N GLY A 37 32.33 22.33 23.86
CA GLY A 37 33.46 21.95 24.74
C GLY A 37 33.14 21.18 26.03
N TYR A 38 33.85 20.05 26.18
CA TYR A 38 34.42 19.48 27.41
C TYR A 38 33.55 18.64 28.39
N HIS A 39 33.81 17.33 28.32
CA HIS A 39 34.13 16.35 29.38
C HIS A 39 33.36 16.35 30.72
N GLN A 40 32.77 15.19 31.06
CA GLN A 40 33.17 14.34 32.20
C GLN A 40 32.41 12.98 32.19
N SER A 41 33.13 11.89 32.48
CA SER A 41 32.62 10.54 32.80
C SER A 41 33.01 10.20 34.26
N PRO A 42 32.60 9.05 34.85
CA PRO A 42 31.27 8.53 35.19
C PRO A 42 31.17 8.24 36.72
N PRO A 43 30.27 7.34 37.21
CA PRO A 43 30.84 6.06 37.62
C PRO A 43 30.02 4.82 37.25
N THR A 44 30.78 3.73 37.28
CA THR A 44 30.55 2.32 36.93
C THR A 44 29.60 1.57 37.87
N PHE A 45 28.78 0.67 37.31
CA PHE A 45 28.15 -0.44 38.04
C PHE A 45 28.40 -1.76 37.31
N THR A 46 28.97 -2.74 38.02
CA THR A 46 29.28 -4.10 37.54
C THR A 46 28.09 -5.04 37.75
N PRO A 47 27.85 -6.03 36.85
CA PRO A 47 26.63 -6.83 36.89
C PRO A 47 26.77 -8.13 37.70
N SER A 48 25.71 -8.51 38.40
CA SER A 48 25.56 -9.84 39.02
C SER A 48 25.02 -10.85 37.99
N LYS A 49 25.57 -12.08 38.01
CA LYS A 49 25.26 -13.20 37.11
C LYS A 49 24.12 -14.07 37.64
N HIS A 50 23.42 -14.69 36.67
CA HIS A 50 22.54 -15.86 36.73
C HIS A 50 21.03 -15.64 36.98
N ALA A 51 20.26 -15.67 35.89
CA ALA A 51 19.07 -16.51 35.77
C ALA A 51 18.71 -16.68 34.28
N HIS A 52 18.77 -17.91 33.78
CA HIS A 52 18.25 -18.26 32.45
C HIS A 52 16.73 -18.09 32.43
N GLN A 53 16.23 -17.04 31.79
CA GLN A 53 14.84 -16.92 31.38
C GLN A 53 14.76 -16.70 29.88
N ARG A 54 14.09 -17.62 29.19
CA ARG A 54 13.66 -17.47 27.80
C ARG A 54 12.79 -16.21 27.70
N LYS A 55 13.27 -15.18 27.01
CA LYS A 55 12.48 -13.97 26.68
C LYS A 55 12.54 -13.74 25.17
N TYR A 56 11.74 -14.50 24.43
CA TYR A 56 11.31 -14.14 23.07
C TYR A 56 9.85 -13.69 23.12
N ALA A 57 9.66 -12.55 23.79
CA ALA A 57 8.56 -11.61 23.65
C ALA A 57 8.96 -10.41 24.51
N THR A 58 9.18 -9.24 23.92
CA THR A 58 9.39 -8.02 24.71
C THR A 58 8.12 -7.78 25.52
N PRO A 59 8.17 -7.76 26.86
CA PRO A 59 6.99 -7.44 27.67
C PRO A 59 6.60 -5.99 27.39
N THR A 60 5.37 -5.76 26.93
CA THR A 60 4.78 -4.41 26.92
C THR A 60 4.57 -4.00 28.38
N SER A 61 5.40 -3.09 28.91
CA SER A 61 5.25 -2.60 30.28
C SER A 61 4.04 -1.69 30.48
N HIS A 62 3.34 -1.31 29.40
CA HIS A 62 2.13 -0.47 29.43
C HIS A 62 1.11 -0.89 28.35
N PRO A 63 0.33 -1.97 28.54
CA PRO A 63 -0.80 -2.24 27.67
C PRO A 63 -1.78 -1.05 27.71
N GLY A 64 -2.11 -0.50 26.54
CA GLY A 64 -3.18 0.51 26.40
C GLY A 64 -2.74 1.96 26.23
N GLN A 65 -1.44 2.28 26.21
CA GLN A 65 -1.03 3.64 25.86
C GLN A 65 -1.18 3.90 24.36
N LYS A 66 -1.95 4.93 24.04
CA LYS A 66 -2.11 5.46 22.69
C LYS A 66 -0.81 6.09 22.18
N GLU A 67 -0.62 6.03 20.88
CA GLU A 67 0.47 6.69 20.18
C GLU A 67 0.35 8.23 20.27
N TYR A 68 1.48 8.93 20.24
CA TYR A 68 1.50 10.40 20.15
C TYR A 68 2.29 10.91 18.94
N ALA A 69 3.02 10.02 18.26
CA ALA A 69 3.85 10.34 17.11
C ALA A 69 3.74 9.28 16.02
N PHE A 70 3.76 9.73 14.77
CA PHE A 70 3.93 8.89 13.59
C PHE A 70 5.24 9.28 12.90
N GLU A 71 5.74 8.40 12.04
CA GLU A 71 6.98 8.59 11.31
C GLU A 71 6.78 8.22 9.85
N MET A 72 7.12 9.14 8.95
CA MET A 72 7.02 8.92 7.52
C MET A 72 8.30 8.31 6.98
N ALA A 73 8.17 7.18 6.30
CA ALA A 73 9.23 6.58 5.52
C ALA A 73 8.76 6.42 4.07
N ALA A 74 9.53 6.93 3.12
CA ALA A 74 9.26 6.84 1.69
C ALA A 74 10.55 6.50 0.93
N SER A 75 10.42 5.75 -0.15
CA SER A 75 11.49 5.56 -1.13
C SER A 75 11.81 6.87 -1.84
N SER A 76 13.02 7.02 -2.38
CA SER A 76 13.25 8.04 -3.39
C SER A 76 12.42 7.70 -4.63
N ILE A 77 11.81 8.69 -5.25
CA ILE A 77 10.96 8.53 -6.43
C ILE A 77 11.50 9.38 -7.56
N ARG A 78 11.63 8.79 -8.74
CA ARG A 78 11.83 9.51 -9.99
C ARG A 78 10.60 9.28 -10.87
N PHE A 79 9.98 10.35 -11.32
CA PHE A 79 8.79 10.29 -12.16
C PHE A 79 9.02 11.06 -13.46
N GLY A 80 8.62 10.48 -14.58
CA GLY A 80 8.64 11.17 -15.86
C GLY A 80 8.64 10.22 -17.05
N PRO A 81 8.15 10.63 -18.23
CA PRO A 81 8.22 9.79 -19.41
C PRO A 81 9.68 9.51 -19.81
N GLY A 82 10.05 8.24 -19.94
CA GLY A 82 11.37 7.79 -20.37
C GLY A 82 12.43 7.67 -19.27
N VAL A 83 12.08 7.91 -18.00
CA VAL A 83 13.07 7.83 -16.90
C VAL A 83 13.62 6.42 -16.68
N THR A 84 12.97 5.37 -17.22
CA THR A 84 13.48 3.99 -17.21
C THR A 84 14.86 3.88 -17.85
N GLN A 85 15.16 4.74 -18.83
CA GLN A 85 16.42 4.73 -19.57
C GLN A 85 17.63 5.07 -18.69
N GLU A 86 17.44 5.64 -17.51
CA GLU A 86 18.51 6.04 -16.59
C GLU A 86 19.00 4.88 -15.69
N VAL A 87 18.28 3.76 -15.63
CA VAL A 87 18.51 2.71 -14.63
C VAL A 87 19.92 2.10 -14.65
N GLY A 88 20.52 1.97 -15.84
CA GLY A 88 21.89 1.50 -15.98
C GLY A 88 22.90 2.44 -15.34
N MET A 89 22.68 3.76 -15.46
CA MET A 89 23.54 4.77 -14.84
C MET A 89 23.32 4.80 -13.33
N ASP A 90 22.09 4.62 -12.85
CA ASP A 90 21.82 4.48 -11.41
C ASP A 90 22.59 3.30 -10.80
N LEU A 91 22.54 2.14 -11.44
CA LEU A 91 23.26 0.94 -10.98
C LEU A 91 24.78 1.11 -11.07
N LYS A 92 25.28 1.78 -12.10
CA LYS A 92 26.69 2.17 -12.22
C LYS A 92 27.14 3.07 -11.08
N ASN A 93 26.34 4.09 -10.76
CA ASN A 93 26.62 5.03 -9.66
C ASN A 93 26.56 4.34 -8.28
N MET A 94 25.73 3.30 -8.14
CA MET A 94 25.70 2.44 -6.95
C MET A 94 26.88 1.46 -6.88
N GLY A 95 27.70 1.36 -7.93
CA GLY A 95 28.81 0.42 -8.03
C GLY A 95 28.37 -1.04 -8.13
N ALA A 96 27.17 -1.30 -8.64
CA ALA A 96 26.61 -2.65 -8.77
C ALA A 96 27.41 -3.48 -9.79
N LYS A 97 27.69 -4.73 -9.45
CA LYS A 97 28.48 -5.65 -10.30
C LYS A 97 27.74 -6.94 -10.62
N ARG A 98 26.72 -7.29 -9.83
CA ARG A 98 25.91 -8.51 -9.99
C ARG A 98 24.45 -8.16 -9.73
N VAL A 99 23.79 -7.66 -10.77
CA VAL A 99 22.40 -7.23 -10.69
C VAL A 99 21.48 -8.42 -10.92
N CYS A 100 20.51 -8.62 -10.03
CA CYS A 100 19.38 -9.52 -10.27
C CYS A 100 18.21 -8.69 -10.81
N VAL A 101 17.87 -8.90 -12.09
CA VAL A 101 16.67 -8.32 -12.69
C VAL A 101 15.52 -9.29 -12.47
N VAL A 102 14.46 -8.82 -11.81
CA VAL A 102 13.28 -9.61 -11.47
C VAL A 102 12.11 -9.12 -12.31
N THR A 103 11.44 -10.02 -13.02
CA THR A 103 10.28 -9.72 -13.87
C THR A 103 9.36 -10.94 -14.01
N ASP A 104 8.29 -10.82 -14.78
CA ASP A 104 7.45 -11.94 -15.23
C ASP A 104 7.62 -12.18 -16.74
N GLU A 105 7.19 -13.34 -17.22
CA GLU A 105 7.35 -13.74 -18.62
C GLU A 105 6.66 -12.81 -19.63
N ASN A 106 5.60 -12.11 -19.22
CA ASN A 106 4.88 -11.17 -20.08
C ASN A 106 5.63 -9.86 -20.16
N VAL A 107 5.98 -9.27 -19.01
CA VAL A 107 6.74 -8.02 -18.92
C VAL A 107 8.13 -8.14 -19.53
N ASN A 108 8.76 -9.32 -19.47
CA ASN A 108 10.04 -9.60 -20.13
C ASN A 108 10.03 -9.34 -21.65
N LYS A 109 8.84 -9.36 -22.28
CA LYS A 109 8.63 -9.12 -23.71
C LYS A 109 8.20 -7.69 -24.04
N LEU A 110 7.96 -6.85 -23.02
CA LEU A 110 7.47 -5.48 -23.20
C LEU A 110 8.60 -4.46 -23.35
N ASP A 111 8.23 -3.27 -23.81
CA ASP A 111 9.14 -2.14 -23.98
C ASP A 111 9.87 -1.75 -22.69
N ALA A 112 9.21 -1.82 -21.54
CA ALA A 112 9.84 -1.54 -20.24
C ALA A 112 11.13 -2.36 -20.05
N MET A 113 11.08 -3.67 -20.34
CA MET A 113 12.25 -4.54 -20.23
C MET A 113 13.26 -4.33 -21.35
N ARG A 114 12.83 -3.96 -22.56
CA ARG A 114 13.74 -3.53 -23.63
C ARG A 114 14.58 -2.33 -23.19
N GLN A 115 13.94 -1.26 -22.69
CA GLN A 115 14.61 -0.04 -22.22
C GLN A 115 15.59 -0.34 -21.09
N VAL A 116 15.21 -1.23 -20.16
CA VAL A 116 16.12 -1.69 -19.09
C VAL A 116 17.35 -2.39 -19.67
N ARG A 117 17.18 -3.38 -20.56
CA ARG A 117 18.30 -4.12 -21.14
C ARG A 117 19.24 -3.21 -21.93
N GLU A 118 18.70 -2.27 -22.71
CA GLU A 118 19.47 -1.28 -23.45
C GLU A 118 20.25 -0.34 -22.52
N SER A 119 19.62 0.11 -21.44
CA SER A 119 20.27 0.96 -20.43
C SER A 119 21.40 0.24 -19.71
N LEU A 120 21.17 -1.00 -19.27
CA LEU A 120 22.19 -1.84 -18.61
C LEU A 120 23.36 -2.12 -19.55
N ALA A 121 23.08 -2.46 -20.82
CA ALA A 121 24.10 -2.73 -21.83
C ALA A 121 24.96 -1.49 -22.13
N ARG A 122 24.31 -0.32 -22.29
CA ARG A 122 25.01 0.96 -22.54
C ARG A 122 26.00 1.31 -21.42
N GLU A 123 25.65 1.02 -20.18
CA GLU A 123 26.51 1.30 -19.03
C GLU A 123 27.44 0.14 -18.63
N GLY A 124 27.37 -0.99 -19.33
CA GLY A 124 28.21 -2.16 -19.09
C GLY A 124 27.90 -2.86 -17.76
N ILE A 125 26.64 -2.84 -17.31
CA ILE A 125 26.20 -3.46 -16.05
C ILE A 125 25.93 -4.95 -16.25
N PRO A 126 26.66 -5.85 -15.56
CA PRO A 126 26.38 -7.29 -15.61
C PRO A 126 25.09 -7.62 -14.85
N TYR A 127 24.24 -8.45 -15.44
CA TYR A 127 22.98 -8.85 -14.83
C TYR A 127 22.54 -10.25 -15.24
N GLU A 128 21.73 -10.87 -14.38
CA GLU A 128 20.97 -12.08 -14.66
C GLU A 128 19.48 -11.81 -14.46
N VAL A 129 18.63 -12.48 -15.24
CA VAL A 129 17.17 -12.27 -15.22
C VAL A 129 16.47 -13.46 -14.57
N TYR A 130 15.63 -13.17 -13.58
CA TYR A 130 14.62 -14.08 -13.08
C TYR A 130 13.25 -13.62 -13.59
N ASP A 131 12.67 -14.34 -14.54
CA ASP A 131 11.40 -14.02 -15.20
C ASP A 131 10.23 -14.95 -14.83
N LYS A 132 10.42 -15.82 -13.83
CA LYS A 132 9.45 -16.82 -13.40
C LYS A 132 8.51 -16.33 -12.29
N VAL A 133 8.32 -15.02 -12.17
CA VAL A 133 7.36 -14.45 -11.21
C VAL A 133 5.94 -14.83 -11.64
N ARG A 134 5.11 -15.22 -10.67
CA ARG A 134 3.69 -15.49 -10.88
C ARG A 134 2.85 -14.30 -10.44
N VAL A 135 1.75 -14.05 -11.14
CA VAL A 135 0.64 -13.23 -10.64
C VAL A 135 0.09 -13.91 -9.38
N GLU A 136 -0.14 -13.12 -8.34
CA GLU A 136 -0.52 -13.61 -7.00
C GLU A 136 0.47 -14.70 -6.51
N PRO A 137 1.70 -14.29 -6.14
CA PRO A 137 2.78 -15.22 -5.87
C PRO A 137 2.42 -16.10 -4.68
N LYS A 138 2.69 -17.40 -4.81
CA LYS A 138 2.54 -18.39 -3.73
C LYS A 138 3.84 -18.50 -2.96
N ASP A 139 3.77 -18.95 -1.71
CA ASP A 139 4.94 -19.21 -0.89
C ASP A 139 5.96 -20.13 -1.58
N SER A 140 5.51 -21.12 -2.36
CA SER A 140 6.38 -21.97 -3.17
C SER A 140 7.16 -21.18 -4.23
N SER A 141 6.49 -20.35 -5.02
CA SER A 141 7.16 -19.53 -6.06
C SER A 141 8.14 -18.52 -5.48
N ILE A 142 7.87 -17.99 -4.28
CA ILE A 142 8.82 -17.12 -3.58
C ILE A 142 10.04 -17.92 -3.11
N LYS A 143 9.85 -19.11 -2.54
CA LYS A 143 10.96 -19.99 -2.13
C LYS A 143 11.84 -20.37 -3.31
N ASP A 144 11.26 -20.64 -4.48
CA ASP A 144 11.99 -20.94 -5.72
C ASP A 144 12.83 -19.72 -6.16
N ALA A 145 12.25 -18.52 -6.15
CA ALA A 145 12.95 -17.28 -6.47
C ALA A 145 14.13 -17.01 -5.51
N ILE A 146 13.92 -17.22 -4.20
CA ILE A 146 14.97 -17.11 -3.18
C ILE A 146 16.09 -18.13 -3.43
N ALA A 147 15.72 -19.39 -3.70
CA ALA A 147 16.68 -20.46 -3.97
C ALA A 147 17.53 -20.16 -5.21
N TRP A 148 16.95 -19.53 -6.23
CA TRP A 148 17.66 -19.05 -7.42
C TRP A 148 18.62 -17.89 -7.09
N ALA A 149 18.19 -16.92 -6.29
CA ALA A 149 18.98 -15.72 -5.99
C ALA A 149 20.20 -15.98 -5.08
N ARG A 150 20.08 -16.95 -4.16
CA ARG A 150 21.13 -17.28 -3.17
C ARG A 150 22.50 -17.58 -3.79
N PRO A 151 22.65 -18.53 -4.73
CA PRO A 151 23.95 -18.83 -5.34
C PRO A 151 24.45 -17.69 -6.24
N TYR A 152 23.56 -16.91 -6.85
CA TYR A 152 23.95 -15.76 -7.66
C TYR A 152 24.55 -14.62 -6.81
N ALA A 153 24.13 -14.52 -5.54
CA ALA A 153 24.60 -13.53 -4.57
C ALA A 153 24.59 -12.08 -5.11
N PRO A 154 23.42 -11.59 -5.58
CA PRO A 154 23.31 -10.27 -6.17
C PRO A 154 23.70 -9.17 -5.18
N ASP A 155 24.36 -8.12 -5.68
CA ASP A 155 24.71 -6.93 -4.92
C ASP A 155 23.73 -5.77 -5.13
N ALA A 156 22.81 -5.91 -6.10
CA ALA A 156 21.64 -5.06 -6.30
C ALA A 156 20.50 -5.85 -6.95
N PHE A 157 19.27 -5.41 -6.68
CA PHE A 157 18.06 -5.91 -7.33
C PHE A 157 17.42 -4.82 -8.20
N LEU A 158 16.88 -5.22 -9.35
CA LEU A 158 16.07 -4.39 -10.23
C LEU A 158 14.76 -5.11 -10.53
N ALA A 159 13.65 -4.65 -9.94
CA ALA A 159 12.33 -5.19 -10.19
C ALA A 159 11.65 -4.41 -11.31
N VAL A 160 11.18 -5.10 -12.36
CA VAL A 160 10.47 -4.50 -13.50
C VAL A 160 9.16 -5.25 -13.72
N GLY A 161 8.05 -4.67 -13.29
CA GLY A 161 6.75 -5.33 -13.35
C GLY A 161 5.70 -4.71 -12.43
N GLY A 162 4.60 -5.44 -12.22
CA GLY A 162 3.58 -5.08 -11.25
C GLY A 162 3.97 -5.40 -9.79
N GLY A 163 2.99 -5.31 -8.88
CA GLY A 163 3.18 -5.60 -7.45
C GLY A 163 3.79 -6.97 -7.16
N SER A 164 3.37 -8.02 -7.86
CA SER A 164 3.90 -9.38 -7.66
C SER A 164 5.40 -9.50 -7.94
N VAL A 165 5.90 -8.79 -8.95
CA VAL A 165 7.33 -8.74 -9.29
C VAL A 165 8.11 -8.01 -8.21
N MET A 166 7.64 -6.83 -7.81
CA MET A 166 8.29 -6.03 -6.76
C MET A 166 8.30 -6.75 -5.41
N ASP A 167 7.19 -7.40 -5.04
CA ASP A 167 7.07 -8.16 -3.79
C ASP A 167 7.97 -9.39 -3.80
N THR A 168 8.09 -10.08 -4.94
CA THR A 168 9.04 -11.18 -5.10
C THR A 168 10.48 -10.70 -4.95
N ALA A 169 10.85 -9.59 -5.60
CA ALA A 169 12.19 -9.01 -5.49
C ALA A 169 12.54 -8.59 -4.06
N LYS A 170 11.58 -7.99 -3.33
CA LYS A 170 11.75 -7.65 -1.91
C LYS A 170 12.04 -8.89 -1.05
N LEU A 171 11.33 -9.99 -1.28
CA LEU A 171 11.52 -11.23 -0.53
C LEU A 171 12.82 -11.94 -0.94
N MET A 172 13.19 -11.94 -2.21
CA MET A 172 14.53 -12.40 -2.65
C MET A 172 15.62 -11.64 -1.91
N ASN A 173 15.59 -10.30 -1.94
CA ASN A 173 16.57 -9.43 -1.28
C ASN A 173 16.65 -9.69 0.23
N LEU A 174 15.49 -9.79 0.90
CA LEU A 174 15.42 -10.12 2.31
C LEU A 174 16.09 -11.47 2.60
N TYR A 175 15.67 -12.56 1.95
CA TYR A 175 16.16 -13.90 2.29
C TYR A 175 17.57 -14.20 1.75
N THR A 176 18.11 -13.40 0.84
CA THR A 176 19.55 -13.42 0.51
C THR A 176 20.39 -12.75 1.60
N ALA A 177 19.88 -11.73 2.29
CA ALA A 177 20.57 -11.07 3.40
C ALA A 177 20.54 -11.87 4.72
N TYR A 178 19.64 -12.86 4.80
CA TYR A 178 19.49 -13.77 5.95
C TYR A 178 19.48 -15.23 5.47
N PRO A 179 20.64 -15.79 5.09
CA PRO A 179 20.72 -17.15 4.55
C PRO A 179 20.21 -18.22 5.51
N ASP A 180 20.38 -18.01 6.82
CA ASP A 180 20.00 -18.96 7.88
C ASP A 180 18.56 -18.78 8.39
N ALA A 181 17.78 -17.83 7.84
CA ALA A 181 16.42 -17.59 8.29
C ALA A 181 15.44 -18.62 7.68
N ASP A 182 14.51 -19.10 8.51
CA ASP A 182 13.34 -19.84 8.03
C ASP A 182 12.42 -18.91 7.24
N PHE A 183 11.71 -19.44 6.24
CA PHE A 183 10.76 -18.64 5.44
C PHE A 183 9.63 -17.99 6.26
N LEU A 184 9.29 -18.53 7.43
CA LEU A 184 8.26 -17.96 8.30
C LEU A 184 8.81 -16.97 9.35
N ASP A 185 10.13 -16.75 9.41
CA ASP A 185 10.74 -15.85 10.40
C ASP A 185 10.17 -14.43 10.27
N PHE A 186 10.17 -13.86 9.07
CA PHE A 186 9.77 -12.48 8.83
C PHE A 186 8.29 -12.32 8.48
N VAL A 187 7.58 -13.42 8.20
CA VAL A 187 6.16 -13.39 7.87
C VAL A 187 5.35 -12.85 9.05
N ASN A 188 4.41 -11.96 8.75
CA ASN A 188 3.63 -11.24 9.76
C ASN A 188 2.94 -12.20 10.74
N ALA A 189 3.01 -11.88 12.03
CA ALA A 189 2.22 -12.56 13.05
C ALA A 189 0.71 -12.29 12.82
N PRO A 190 -0.19 -13.24 13.14
CA PRO A 190 0.08 -14.52 13.82
C PRO A 190 0.44 -15.68 12.87
N LEU A 191 0.48 -15.46 11.55
CA LEU A 191 0.72 -16.52 10.56
C LEU A 191 2.20 -16.94 10.47
N GLY A 192 3.13 -16.00 10.73
CA GLY A 192 4.57 -16.25 10.89
C GLY A 192 5.10 -15.76 12.24
N LYS A 193 6.42 -15.65 12.37
CA LYS A 193 7.09 -15.23 13.62
C LYS A 193 7.21 -13.70 13.76
N GLY A 194 6.95 -12.93 12.71
CA GLY A 194 6.99 -11.46 12.73
C GLY A 194 8.34 -10.87 13.19
N ARG A 195 9.44 -11.58 12.91
CA ARG A 195 10.79 -11.17 13.30
C ARG A 195 11.12 -9.81 12.66
N PRO A 196 11.66 -8.83 13.41
CA PRO A 196 12.12 -7.57 12.83
C PRO A 196 13.24 -7.77 11.79
N VAL A 197 13.29 -6.90 10.78
CA VAL A 197 14.38 -6.89 9.78
C VAL A 197 15.41 -5.85 10.23
N ASP A 198 16.42 -6.28 10.98
CA ASP A 198 17.42 -5.41 11.63
C ASP A 198 18.65 -5.11 10.76
N LYS A 199 18.93 -5.91 9.74
CA LYS A 199 19.95 -5.66 8.72
C LYS A 199 19.46 -4.68 7.64
N LYS A 200 20.40 -3.87 7.13
CA LYS A 200 20.24 -3.15 5.87
C LYS A 200 20.23 -4.17 4.72
N LEU A 201 19.25 -4.06 3.83
CA LEU A 201 19.15 -4.88 2.64
C LEU A 201 20.00 -4.31 1.50
N THR A 202 20.26 -5.11 0.46
CA THR A 202 20.95 -4.63 -0.74
C THR A 202 20.05 -3.61 -1.48
N PRO A 203 20.63 -2.69 -2.28
CA PRO A 203 19.82 -1.74 -3.04
C PRO A 203 18.79 -2.44 -3.94
N LEU A 204 17.57 -1.92 -3.94
CA LEU A 204 16.48 -2.36 -4.81
C LEU A 204 15.96 -1.16 -5.60
N ILE A 205 16.05 -1.22 -6.92
CA ILE A 205 15.36 -0.29 -7.83
C ILE A 205 14.07 -0.96 -8.30
N ALA A 206 12.95 -0.25 -8.24
CA ALA A 206 11.64 -0.74 -8.65
C ALA A 206 11.07 0.10 -9.80
N VAL A 207 10.71 -0.56 -10.89
CA VAL A 207 10.15 0.01 -12.12
C VAL A 207 8.73 -0.54 -12.31
N PRO A 208 7.69 0.15 -11.80
CA PRO A 208 6.31 -0.31 -11.96
C PRO A 208 5.88 -0.32 -13.43
N THR A 209 5.20 -1.40 -13.83
CA THR A 209 4.50 -1.52 -15.13
C THR A 209 2.97 -1.51 -14.97
N THR A 210 2.49 -1.33 -13.74
CA THR A 210 1.08 -1.22 -13.39
C THR A 210 0.84 0.00 -12.50
N ALA A 211 -0.22 0.76 -12.76
CA ALA A 211 -0.69 1.84 -11.89
C ALA A 211 -1.71 1.30 -10.87
N GLY A 212 -1.24 0.78 -9.73
CA GLY A 212 -2.11 0.20 -8.69
C GLY A 212 -1.48 0.09 -7.31
N THR A 213 -0.55 -0.85 -7.16
CA THR A 213 -0.10 -1.30 -5.81
C THR A 213 0.74 -0.28 -5.03
N GLY A 214 1.34 0.70 -5.72
CA GLY A 214 2.34 1.60 -5.13
C GLY A 214 3.55 0.88 -4.51
N SER A 215 3.77 -0.41 -4.84
CA SER A 215 4.78 -1.28 -4.21
C SER A 215 6.21 -0.74 -4.35
N GLU A 216 6.46 0.11 -5.35
CA GLU A 216 7.71 0.86 -5.54
C GLU A 216 8.03 1.84 -4.39
N THR A 217 7.07 2.14 -3.52
CA THR A 217 7.20 3.06 -2.38
C THR A 217 7.00 2.40 -1.01
N THR A 218 6.51 1.15 -0.98
CA THR A 218 6.09 0.48 0.24
C THR A 218 7.12 -0.54 0.75
N GLY A 219 7.09 -0.77 2.07
CA GLY A 219 7.92 -1.78 2.74
C GLY A 219 7.18 -3.12 2.92
N THR A 220 6.12 -3.33 2.15
CA THR A 220 5.28 -4.53 2.24
C THR A 220 5.57 -5.43 1.04
N ALA A 221 5.58 -6.74 1.26
CA ALA A 221 5.58 -7.76 0.22
C ALA A 221 4.53 -8.82 0.55
N ILE A 222 3.56 -9.03 -0.33
CA ILE A 222 2.39 -9.89 -0.13
C ILE A 222 2.50 -11.17 -0.98
N PHE A 223 2.06 -12.29 -0.43
CA PHE A 223 1.99 -13.59 -1.12
C PHE A 223 0.92 -14.50 -0.50
N ASP A 224 0.53 -15.53 -1.22
CA ASP A 224 -0.40 -16.56 -0.75
C ASP A 224 0.33 -17.65 0.03
N LEU A 225 -0.03 -17.82 1.31
CA LEU A 225 0.44 -18.90 2.15
C LEU A 225 -0.53 -20.09 2.05
N VAL A 226 -0.28 -20.96 1.06
CA VAL A 226 -1.19 -22.05 0.68
C VAL A 226 -1.53 -22.97 1.84
N SER A 227 -0.54 -23.32 2.67
CA SER A 227 -0.71 -24.19 3.85
C SER A 227 -1.67 -23.64 4.90
N LYS A 228 -1.90 -22.33 4.92
CA LYS A 228 -2.81 -21.63 5.85
C LYS A 228 -4.07 -21.10 5.17
N ARG A 229 -4.23 -21.31 3.85
CA ARG A 229 -5.32 -20.75 3.03
C ARG A 229 -5.50 -19.24 3.27
N ALA A 230 -4.39 -18.54 3.41
CA ALA A 230 -4.38 -17.13 3.80
C ALA A 230 -3.40 -16.35 2.94
N LYS A 231 -3.82 -15.16 2.51
CA LYS A 231 -2.93 -14.15 1.95
C LYS A 231 -2.24 -13.42 3.11
N THR A 232 -0.92 -13.28 3.05
CA THR A 232 -0.12 -12.65 4.11
C THR A 232 1.13 -12.01 3.50
N GLY A 233 2.09 -11.57 4.31
CA GLY A 233 3.30 -10.97 3.80
C GLY A 233 4.34 -10.66 4.86
N VAL A 234 5.35 -9.92 4.42
CA VAL A 234 6.36 -9.28 5.28
C VAL A 234 6.15 -7.78 5.17
N ALA A 235 6.12 -7.08 6.30
CA ALA A 235 6.04 -5.61 6.32
C ALA A 235 7.17 -5.03 7.18
N HIS A 236 8.14 -4.38 6.53
CA HIS A 236 9.20 -3.67 7.22
C HIS A 236 9.76 -2.53 6.38
N ARG A 237 10.19 -1.44 7.00
CA ARG A 237 10.74 -0.26 6.29
C ARG A 237 11.99 -0.58 5.48
N ASN A 238 12.80 -1.53 5.94
CA ASN A 238 13.99 -1.99 5.21
C ASN A 238 13.68 -2.73 3.90
N LEU A 239 12.42 -3.13 3.66
CA LEU A 239 11.98 -3.70 2.37
C LEU A 239 11.66 -2.62 1.34
N LYS A 240 11.62 -1.33 1.71
CA LYS A 240 11.33 -0.26 0.76
C LYS A 240 12.39 -0.24 -0.34
N PRO A 241 12.00 -0.11 -1.61
CA PRO A 241 12.96 0.15 -2.68
C PRO A 241 13.81 1.38 -2.36
N THR A 242 15.07 1.32 -2.74
CA THR A 242 15.98 2.46 -2.68
C THR A 242 15.51 3.56 -3.64
N LEU A 243 15.06 3.17 -4.83
CA LEU A 243 14.54 4.07 -5.85
C LEU A 243 13.34 3.44 -6.55
N GLY A 244 12.21 4.16 -6.60
CA GLY A 244 11.08 3.88 -7.49
C GLY A 244 11.17 4.72 -8.76
N ILE A 245 11.28 4.09 -9.93
CA ILE A 245 11.34 4.74 -11.24
C ILE A 245 9.96 4.63 -11.90
N CYS A 246 9.14 5.67 -11.71
CA CYS A 246 7.76 5.74 -12.15
C CYS A 246 7.69 6.38 -13.54
N ASP A 247 7.83 5.54 -14.57
CA ASP A 247 7.77 5.96 -15.97
C ASP A 247 6.38 5.68 -16.56
N PRO A 248 5.59 6.72 -16.89
CA PRO A 248 4.26 6.55 -17.47
C PRO A 248 4.24 5.68 -18.74
N LEU A 249 5.34 5.63 -19.51
CA LEU A 249 5.41 4.82 -20.72
C LEU A 249 5.28 3.32 -20.43
N ASN A 250 5.69 2.86 -19.25
CA ASN A 250 5.67 1.45 -18.85
C ASN A 250 4.27 0.91 -18.56
N THR A 251 3.28 1.79 -18.35
CA THR A 251 1.89 1.42 -18.05
C THR A 251 0.98 1.45 -19.28
N ARG A 252 1.50 1.91 -20.43
CA ARG A 252 0.69 2.15 -21.64
C ARG A 252 0.05 0.89 -22.21
N THR A 253 0.74 -0.23 -22.10
CA THR A 253 0.30 -1.53 -22.67
C THR A 253 -0.62 -2.31 -21.73
N MET A 254 -1.01 -1.75 -20.58
CA MET A 254 -1.94 -2.42 -19.67
C MET A 254 -3.31 -2.63 -20.35
N PRO A 255 -3.85 -3.87 -20.33
CA PRO A 255 -5.23 -4.12 -20.74
C PRO A 255 -6.23 -3.32 -19.90
N ALA A 256 -7.40 -3.01 -20.47
CA ALA A 256 -8.43 -2.20 -19.80
C ALA A 256 -8.87 -2.78 -18.45
N ALA A 257 -9.08 -4.10 -18.36
CA ALA A 257 -9.43 -4.78 -17.12
C ALA A 257 -8.32 -4.68 -16.05
N VAL A 258 -7.04 -4.73 -16.47
CA VAL A 258 -5.91 -4.54 -15.56
C VAL A 258 -5.86 -3.10 -15.06
N LYS A 259 -6.10 -2.11 -15.93
CA LYS A 259 -6.22 -0.69 -15.55
C LYS A 259 -7.35 -0.47 -14.55
N ALA A 260 -8.51 -1.06 -14.80
CA ALA A 260 -9.68 -0.96 -13.92
C ALA A 260 -9.37 -1.56 -12.54
N ALA A 261 -8.97 -2.83 -12.50
CA ALA A 261 -8.66 -3.53 -11.26
C ALA A 261 -7.52 -2.83 -10.49
N SER A 262 -6.42 -2.45 -11.14
CA SER A 262 -5.32 -1.77 -10.46
C SER A 262 -5.71 -0.37 -9.97
N GLY A 263 -6.53 0.37 -10.72
CA GLY A 263 -7.02 1.67 -10.30
C GLY A 263 -8.00 1.61 -9.12
N LEU A 264 -8.83 0.56 -9.05
CA LEU A 264 -9.70 0.31 -7.90
C LEU A 264 -8.91 0.02 -6.63
N ASP A 265 -7.74 -0.60 -6.76
CA ASP A 265 -6.79 -0.76 -5.68
C ASP A 265 -6.29 0.62 -5.19
N VAL A 266 -5.89 1.53 -6.09
CA VAL A 266 -5.52 2.93 -5.74
C VAL A 266 -6.66 3.65 -5.03
N LEU A 267 -7.89 3.47 -5.52
CA LEU A 267 -9.09 4.09 -4.95
C LEU A 267 -9.26 3.67 -3.48
N CYS A 268 -9.20 2.35 -3.22
CA CYS A 268 -9.36 1.81 -1.88
C CYS A 268 -8.17 2.12 -0.97
N HIS A 269 -6.93 2.04 -1.48
CA HIS A 269 -5.74 2.52 -0.76
C HIS A 269 -5.96 3.94 -0.24
N SER A 270 -6.44 4.84 -1.11
CA SER A 270 -6.63 6.26 -0.80
C SER A 270 -7.78 6.50 0.18
N LEU A 271 -8.91 5.80 0.01
CA LEU A 271 -10.06 5.93 0.92
C LEU A 271 -9.76 5.35 2.29
N GLU A 272 -9.15 4.17 2.36
CA GLU A 272 -8.88 3.50 3.63
C GLU A 272 -7.77 4.19 4.41
N SER A 273 -6.71 4.67 3.76
CA SER A 273 -5.68 5.44 4.46
C SER A 273 -6.21 6.78 4.99
N TRP A 274 -7.10 7.43 4.24
CA TRP A 274 -7.77 8.66 4.65
C TRP A 274 -8.75 8.43 5.79
N THR A 275 -9.43 7.30 5.85
CA THR A 275 -10.49 7.03 6.84
C THR A 275 -10.07 6.09 7.97
N ALA A 276 -8.84 5.56 7.96
CA ALA A 276 -8.27 4.77 9.04
C ALA A 276 -8.37 5.47 10.40
N ILE A 277 -8.24 4.68 11.48
CA ILE A 277 -8.17 5.26 12.82
C ILE A 277 -7.10 6.36 12.86
N PRO A 278 -7.34 7.47 13.56
CA PRO A 278 -6.32 8.50 13.74
C PRO A 278 -5.04 7.89 14.33
N TYR A 279 -3.87 8.35 13.90
CA TYR A 279 -2.61 7.75 14.34
C TYR A 279 -2.44 7.75 15.87
N ASN A 280 -2.99 8.77 16.54
CA ASN A 280 -2.97 8.94 17.99
C ASN A 280 -4.02 8.10 18.73
N GLU A 281 -4.83 7.30 18.02
CA GLU A 281 -5.73 6.30 18.59
C GLU A 281 -5.12 4.89 18.53
N ARG A 282 -4.04 4.71 17.75
CA ARG A 282 -3.36 3.43 17.61
C ARG A 282 -2.75 2.98 18.94
N THR A 283 -2.94 1.71 19.27
CA THR A 283 -2.45 1.05 20.47
C THR A 283 -1.99 -0.39 20.15
N PRO A 284 -0.98 -0.94 20.86
CA PRO A 284 -0.13 -0.26 21.82
C PRO A 284 0.92 0.64 21.14
N ARG A 285 1.27 1.73 21.80
CA ARG A 285 2.46 2.53 21.50
C ARG A 285 3.73 1.65 21.62
N PRO A 286 4.68 1.70 20.67
CA PRO A 286 5.90 0.93 20.78
C PRO A 286 6.74 1.43 21.95
N THR A 287 7.42 0.51 22.64
CA THR A 287 8.33 0.85 23.75
C THR A 287 9.62 1.53 23.27
N ASN A 288 9.95 1.39 21.99
CA ASN A 288 11.09 2.01 21.33
C ASN A 288 10.65 2.52 19.94
N PRO A 289 10.96 3.77 19.55
CA PRO A 289 10.61 4.32 18.23
C PRO A 289 11.00 3.44 17.04
N ILE A 290 12.09 2.67 17.11
CA ILE A 290 12.50 1.75 16.03
C ILE A 290 11.49 0.62 15.78
N LEU A 291 10.66 0.30 16.79
CA LEU A 291 9.62 -0.73 16.70
C LEU A 291 8.28 -0.17 16.21
N ARG A 292 8.22 1.12 15.82
CA ARG A 292 6.99 1.70 15.27
C ARG A 292 6.63 0.99 13.96
N PRO A 293 5.38 0.51 13.82
CA PRO A 293 4.98 -0.21 12.61
C PRO A 293 5.04 0.69 11.38
N ALA A 294 5.08 0.06 10.20
CA ALA A 294 4.95 0.78 8.93
C ALA A 294 3.60 1.49 8.84
N TYR A 295 2.51 0.78 9.16
CA TYR A 295 1.16 1.33 9.16
C TYR A 295 0.79 1.89 10.52
N GLN A 296 0.37 3.15 10.54
CA GLN A 296 0.33 3.94 11.77
C GLN A 296 -1.01 4.61 12.03
N GLY A 297 -2.00 4.45 11.15
CA GLY A 297 -3.27 5.16 11.17
C GLY A 297 -3.21 6.47 10.37
N ALA A 298 -4.39 7.03 10.13
CA ALA A 298 -4.55 8.28 9.39
C ALA A 298 -3.74 9.41 10.06
N ASN A 299 -2.98 10.15 9.26
CA ASN A 299 -2.07 11.19 9.74
C ASN A 299 -1.93 12.35 8.73
N PRO A 300 -1.66 13.58 9.20
CA PRO A 300 -1.71 14.77 8.35
C PRO A 300 -0.76 14.76 7.15
N ILE A 301 0.36 14.03 7.22
CA ILE A 301 1.29 13.94 6.09
C ILE A 301 0.78 12.95 5.04
N SER A 302 0.36 11.74 5.46
CA SER A 302 -0.20 10.73 4.56
C SER A 302 -1.50 11.20 3.91
N ASP A 303 -2.27 12.02 4.61
CA ASP A 303 -3.51 12.65 4.15
C ASP A 303 -3.31 13.48 2.86
N VAL A 304 -2.19 14.22 2.74
CA VAL A 304 -1.87 15.01 1.54
C VAL A 304 -1.79 14.11 0.31
N PHE A 305 -1.06 13.01 0.44
CA PHE A 305 -0.84 12.08 -0.66
C PHE A 305 -2.09 11.26 -0.97
N SER A 306 -2.75 10.73 0.06
CA SER A 306 -3.92 9.86 -0.08
C SER A 306 -5.10 10.61 -0.69
N PHE A 307 -5.36 11.84 -0.25
CA PHE A 307 -6.51 12.60 -0.75
C PHE A 307 -6.26 13.15 -2.16
N HIS A 308 -5.01 13.48 -2.51
CA HIS A 308 -4.66 13.78 -3.89
C HIS A 308 -4.84 12.55 -4.79
N ALA A 309 -4.31 11.39 -4.38
CA ALA A 309 -4.47 10.14 -5.10
C ALA A 309 -5.95 9.77 -5.31
N LEU A 310 -6.81 9.99 -4.30
CA LEU A 310 -8.26 9.80 -4.41
C LEU A 310 -8.86 10.65 -5.54
N ARG A 311 -8.62 11.98 -5.49
CA ARG A 311 -9.16 12.92 -6.49
C ARG A 311 -8.65 12.60 -7.90
N SER A 312 -7.37 12.29 -8.04
CA SER A 312 -6.78 11.90 -9.33
C SER A 312 -7.38 10.59 -9.83
N THR A 313 -7.53 9.58 -8.96
CA THR A 313 -8.11 8.29 -9.35
C THR A 313 -9.55 8.44 -9.82
N VAL A 314 -10.40 9.15 -9.08
CA VAL A 314 -11.79 9.40 -9.48
C VAL A 314 -11.87 10.10 -10.84
N LYS A 315 -10.97 11.06 -11.11
CA LYS A 315 -10.96 11.82 -12.36
C LYS A 315 -10.43 11.01 -13.55
N TYR A 316 -9.33 10.28 -13.36
CA TYR A 316 -8.54 9.74 -14.47
C TYR A 316 -8.72 8.24 -14.69
N LEU A 317 -9.18 7.47 -13.70
CA LEU A 317 -9.38 6.03 -13.87
C LEU A 317 -10.41 5.72 -14.98
N PRO A 318 -11.62 6.30 -14.99
CA PRO A 318 -12.59 6.03 -16.07
C PRO A 318 -12.05 6.41 -17.46
N ARG A 319 -11.26 7.49 -17.53
CA ARG A 319 -10.61 7.93 -18.77
C ARG A 319 -9.57 6.92 -19.27
N SER A 320 -8.68 6.47 -18.39
CA SER A 320 -7.59 5.54 -18.70
C SER A 320 -8.11 4.15 -19.13
N VAL A 321 -9.21 3.70 -18.52
CA VAL A 321 -9.89 2.45 -18.89
C VAL A 321 -10.58 2.57 -20.25
N LYS A 322 -11.31 3.66 -20.49
CA LYS A 322 -12.09 3.86 -21.72
C LYS A 322 -11.23 4.18 -22.95
N ASN A 323 -10.14 4.94 -22.77
CA ASN A 323 -9.27 5.37 -23.86
C ASN A 323 -7.82 4.98 -23.58
N PRO A 324 -7.30 3.91 -24.22
CA PRO A 324 -5.90 3.49 -24.03
C PRO A 324 -4.87 4.48 -24.57
N ASP A 325 -5.27 5.47 -25.37
CA ASP A 325 -4.40 6.52 -25.90
C ASP A 325 -4.45 7.82 -25.09
N ASP A 326 -5.24 7.89 -24.01
CA ASP A 326 -5.26 9.03 -23.10
C ASP A 326 -3.99 9.01 -22.22
N LEU A 327 -2.91 9.60 -22.74
CA LEU A 327 -1.60 9.61 -22.10
C LEU A 327 -1.60 10.42 -20.79
N GLU A 328 -2.42 11.46 -20.71
CA GLU A 328 -2.60 12.24 -19.48
C GLU A 328 -3.20 11.34 -18.40
N ALA A 329 -4.34 10.69 -18.68
CA ALA A 329 -5.01 9.83 -17.71
C ALA A 329 -4.12 8.68 -17.24
N GLN A 330 -3.31 8.10 -18.14
CA GLN A 330 -2.37 7.03 -17.78
C GLN A 330 -1.24 7.53 -16.89
N SER A 331 -0.65 8.68 -17.23
CA SER A 331 0.42 9.30 -16.42
C SER A 331 -0.08 9.69 -15.04
N GLU A 332 -1.27 10.27 -14.96
CA GLU A 332 -1.91 10.66 -13.71
C GLU A 332 -2.33 9.47 -12.87
N MET A 333 -2.76 8.35 -13.47
CA MET A 333 -3.03 7.12 -12.74
C MET A 333 -1.76 6.51 -12.13
N LEU A 334 -0.63 6.52 -12.85
CA LEU A 334 0.64 6.07 -12.29
C LEU A 334 1.08 6.97 -11.13
N LEU A 335 0.99 8.29 -11.30
CA LEU A 335 1.29 9.24 -10.23
C LEU A 335 0.36 9.03 -9.03
N ALA A 336 -0.94 8.84 -9.24
CA ALA A 336 -1.91 8.56 -8.18
C ALA A 336 -1.57 7.26 -7.43
N SER A 337 -1.18 6.18 -8.14
CA SER A 337 -0.70 4.93 -7.54
C SER A 337 0.53 5.16 -6.65
N THR A 338 1.52 5.90 -7.13
CA THR A 338 2.74 6.20 -6.38
C THR A 338 2.44 7.06 -5.14
N LEU A 339 1.60 8.08 -5.26
CA LEU A 339 1.20 8.93 -4.14
C LEU A 339 0.36 8.16 -3.12
N ALA A 340 -0.58 7.33 -3.57
CA ALA A 340 -1.29 6.41 -2.69
C ALA A 340 -0.29 5.53 -1.92
N GLY A 341 0.68 4.93 -2.61
CA GLY A 341 1.79 4.17 -2.02
C GLY A 341 2.52 4.91 -0.90
N VAL A 342 2.88 6.17 -1.11
CA VAL A 342 3.50 7.02 -0.08
C VAL A 342 2.55 7.26 1.10
N GLY A 343 1.28 7.50 0.83
CA GLY A 343 0.23 7.72 1.84
C GLY A 343 -0.08 6.46 2.65
N PHE A 344 -0.72 5.46 2.03
CA PHE A 344 -1.12 4.21 2.68
C PHE A 344 0.10 3.41 3.17
N GLY A 345 1.26 3.54 2.54
CA GLY A 345 2.49 2.91 3.01
C GLY A 345 2.89 3.32 4.43
N ASN A 346 2.34 4.42 4.95
CA ASN A 346 2.56 4.94 6.30
C ASN A 346 1.28 5.00 7.14
N ALA A 347 0.13 5.36 6.57
CA ALA A 347 -1.15 5.35 7.28
C ALA A 347 -1.72 3.94 7.43
N GLY A 348 -1.57 3.10 6.41
CA GLY A 348 -2.17 1.78 6.29
C GLY A 348 -3.50 1.77 5.55
N VAL A 349 -4.09 0.58 5.49
CA VAL A 349 -5.41 0.26 4.95
C VAL A 349 -6.16 -0.59 5.97
N HIS A 350 -7.46 -0.85 5.77
CA HIS A 350 -8.30 -1.51 6.76
C HIS A 350 -9.23 -2.58 6.17
N LEU A 351 -10.54 -2.48 6.41
CA LEU A 351 -11.55 -3.51 6.12
C LEU A 351 -11.66 -3.93 4.66
N CYS A 352 -11.57 -3.04 3.67
CA CYS A 352 -11.67 -3.46 2.26
C CYS A 352 -10.51 -4.41 1.92
N HIS A 353 -9.29 -4.07 2.33
CA HIS A 353 -8.14 -4.97 2.19
C HIS A 353 -8.24 -6.21 3.08
N GLY A 354 -8.73 -6.09 4.32
CA GLY A 354 -8.87 -7.23 5.23
C GLY A 354 -9.85 -8.27 4.71
N MET A 355 -11.00 -7.82 4.20
CA MET A 355 -12.04 -8.68 3.63
C MET A 355 -11.66 -9.23 2.24
N SER A 356 -10.85 -8.51 1.46
CA SER A 356 -10.47 -8.94 0.10
C SER A 356 -9.60 -10.20 0.08
N TYR A 357 -8.85 -10.46 1.15
CA TYR A 357 -7.95 -11.61 1.22
C TYR A 357 -8.71 -12.95 1.21
N PRO A 358 -9.73 -13.17 2.06
CA PRO A 358 -10.58 -14.34 1.91
C PRO A 358 -11.47 -14.30 0.66
N ILE A 359 -11.94 -13.13 0.20
CA ILE A 359 -12.70 -13.04 -1.06
C ILE A 359 -11.86 -13.59 -2.24
N SER A 360 -10.60 -13.18 -2.36
CA SER A 360 -9.72 -13.67 -3.43
C SER A 360 -9.23 -15.10 -3.18
N GLY A 361 -8.80 -15.42 -1.96
CA GLY A 361 -8.24 -16.74 -1.61
C GLY A 361 -9.26 -17.89 -1.57
N GLN A 362 -10.53 -17.58 -1.36
CA GLN A 362 -11.64 -18.55 -1.36
C GLN A 362 -12.54 -18.41 -2.60
N ASN A 363 -11.98 -17.92 -3.71
CA ASN A 363 -12.69 -17.73 -4.96
C ASN A 363 -13.49 -19.01 -5.35
N PRO A 364 -14.83 -18.96 -5.44
CA PRO A 364 -15.69 -20.11 -5.71
C PRO A 364 -15.65 -20.57 -7.18
N GLY A 365 -14.85 -19.92 -8.03
CA GLY A 365 -14.68 -20.28 -9.44
C GLY A 365 -14.82 -19.11 -10.41
N TYR A 366 -14.91 -17.87 -9.91
CA TYR A 366 -14.97 -16.67 -10.73
C TYR A 366 -13.73 -16.54 -11.63
N ARG A 367 -13.98 -16.27 -12.90
CA ARG A 367 -12.98 -15.93 -13.92
C ARG A 367 -13.30 -14.53 -14.42
N HIS A 368 -12.32 -13.63 -14.28
CA HIS A 368 -12.45 -12.30 -14.83
C HIS A 368 -12.18 -12.31 -16.33
N ASP A 369 -13.15 -11.91 -17.15
CA ASP A 369 -13.06 -12.02 -18.62
C ASP A 369 -11.87 -11.27 -19.23
N GLY A 370 -11.48 -10.14 -18.63
CA GLY A 370 -10.30 -9.37 -19.05
C GLY A 370 -8.94 -9.89 -18.56
N TYR A 371 -8.87 -11.07 -17.94
CA TYR A 371 -7.62 -11.68 -17.45
C TYR A 371 -7.39 -13.06 -18.10
N GLU A 372 -6.36 -13.15 -18.94
CA GLU A 372 -5.92 -14.40 -19.57
C GLU A 372 -5.02 -15.21 -18.62
N VAL A 373 -5.63 -15.93 -17.70
CA VAL A 373 -4.93 -16.77 -16.71
C VAL A 373 -5.49 -18.20 -16.66
N GLU A 374 -4.63 -19.18 -16.40
CA GLU A 374 -5.00 -20.60 -16.40
C GLU A 374 -6.06 -20.94 -15.32
N ALA A 375 -5.94 -20.34 -14.14
CA ALA A 375 -6.79 -20.60 -12.98
C ALA A 375 -7.85 -19.49 -12.78
N PRO A 376 -9.01 -19.82 -12.18
CA PRO A 376 -9.96 -18.80 -11.73
C PRO A 376 -9.29 -17.75 -10.86
N LEU A 377 -9.60 -16.48 -11.12
CA LEU A 377 -8.98 -15.33 -10.47
C LEU A 377 -10.02 -14.25 -10.25
N ILE A 378 -10.11 -13.77 -9.01
CA ILE A 378 -10.69 -12.47 -8.69
C ILE A 378 -9.50 -11.51 -8.56
N PRO A 379 -9.31 -10.56 -9.49
CA PRO A 379 -8.20 -9.61 -9.40
C PRO A 379 -8.23 -8.84 -8.08
N HIS A 380 -7.06 -8.55 -7.51
CA HIS A 380 -6.97 -7.97 -6.17
C HIS A 380 -7.83 -6.72 -5.99
N GLY A 381 -7.69 -5.70 -6.85
CA GLY A 381 -8.47 -4.48 -6.70
C GLY A 381 -9.98 -4.67 -6.87
N VAL A 382 -10.43 -5.68 -7.63
CA VAL A 382 -11.85 -6.07 -7.68
C VAL A 382 -12.30 -6.64 -6.35
N SER A 383 -11.51 -7.57 -5.77
CA SER A 383 -11.81 -8.14 -4.44
C SER A 383 -11.78 -7.11 -3.30
N VAL A 384 -10.99 -6.03 -3.44
CA VAL A 384 -10.93 -4.93 -2.47
C VAL A 384 -12.15 -4.00 -2.64
N ALA A 385 -12.49 -3.63 -3.88
CA ALA A 385 -13.55 -2.67 -4.14
C ALA A 385 -14.97 -3.21 -3.91
N VAL A 386 -15.20 -4.51 -4.10
CA VAL A 386 -16.55 -5.10 -4.02
C VAL A 386 -17.24 -4.91 -2.66
N SER A 387 -16.46 -4.83 -1.56
CA SER A 387 -17.00 -4.57 -0.22
C SER A 387 -16.99 -3.09 0.16
N ALA A 388 -16.41 -2.21 -0.66
CA ALA A 388 -16.18 -0.81 -0.30
C ALA A 388 -17.46 -0.05 0.12
N PRO A 389 -18.61 -0.14 -0.59
CA PRO A 389 -19.82 0.55 -0.16
C PRO A 389 -20.28 0.13 1.26
N ALA A 390 -20.25 -1.17 1.57
CA ALA A 390 -20.62 -1.68 2.89
C ALA A 390 -19.63 -1.23 3.98
N VAL A 391 -18.33 -1.24 3.68
CA VAL A 391 -17.29 -0.81 4.60
C VAL A 391 -17.42 0.67 4.93
N PHE A 392 -17.53 1.55 3.93
CA PHE A 392 -17.56 2.99 4.17
C PHE A 392 -18.88 3.46 4.79
N ARG A 393 -19.98 2.73 4.59
CA ARG A 393 -21.21 2.91 5.37
C ARG A 393 -20.97 2.64 6.86
N PHE A 394 -20.28 1.55 7.18
CA PHE A 394 -19.97 1.16 8.56
C PHE A 394 -18.99 2.11 9.26
N THR A 395 -17.91 2.52 8.59
CA THR A 395 -16.84 3.33 9.20
C THR A 395 -17.22 4.80 9.37
N ALA A 396 -18.27 5.29 8.69
CA ALA A 396 -18.63 6.71 8.65
C ALA A 396 -18.90 7.33 10.01
N ALA A 397 -19.51 6.59 10.93
CA ALA A 397 -19.80 7.09 12.27
C ALA A 397 -18.55 7.49 13.08
N SER A 398 -17.37 6.96 12.71
CA SER A 398 -16.10 7.31 13.35
C SER A 398 -15.61 8.71 12.98
N ASN A 399 -15.83 9.13 11.72
CA ASN A 399 -15.46 10.45 11.23
C ASN A 399 -16.30 10.85 9.99
N PRO A 400 -17.51 11.38 10.21
CA PRO A 400 -18.40 11.77 9.12
C PRO A 400 -17.80 12.80 8.17
N ASP A 401 -17.01 13.73 8.70
CA ASP A 401 -16.46 14.85 7.92
C ASP A 401 -15.43 14.35 6.89
N ARG A 402 -14.60 13.37 7.26
CA ARG A 402 -13.68 12.70 6.33
C ARG A 402 -14.42 11.90 5.26
N HIS A 403 -15.54 11.25 5.59
CA HIS A 403 -16.35 10.51 4.62
C HIS A 403 -17.06 11.44 3.64
N LEU A 404 -17.60 12.58 4.12
CA LEU A 404 -18.17 13.61 3.25
C LEU A 404 -17.12 14.25 2.34
N ALA A 405 -15.92 14.55 2.85
CA ALA A 405 -14.83 15.03 2.02
C ALA A 405 -14.44 14.03 0.92
N ALA A 406 -14.43 12.73 1.23
CA ALA A 406 -14.24 11.69 0.22
C ALA A 406 -15.39 11.67 -0.80
N ALA A 407 -16.65 11.81 -0.38
CA ALA A 407 -17.80 11.88 -1.28
C ALA A 407 -17.73 13.10 -2.23
N GLU A 408 -17.25 14.26 -1.73
CA GLU A 408 -17.01 15.44 -2.56
C GLU A 408 -15.98 15.14 -3.67
N ALA A 409 -14.98 14.29 -3.42
CA ALA A 409 -14.02 13.89 -4.45
C ALA A 409 -14.69 13.12 -5.61
N PHE A 410 -15.81 12.45 -5.36
CA PHE A 410 -16.68 11.82 -6.38
C PHE A 410 -17.63 12.82 -7.08
N GLY A 411 -17.53 14.11 -6.76
CA GLY A 411 -18.38 15.15 -7.35
C GLY A 411 -19.75 15.31 -6.68
N VAL A 412 -19.93 14.76 -5.48
CA VAL A 412 -21.17 14.94 -4.69
C VAL A 412 -21.18 16.31 -4.02
N ASP A 413 -22.29 17.04 -4.12
CA ASP A 413 -22.51 18.26 -3.34
C ASP A 413 -22.88 17.90 -1.88
N ILE A 414 -21.97 18.21 -0.95
CA ILE A 414 -22.10 17.91 0.46
C ILE A 414 -22.60 19.09 1.31
N SER A 415 -22.93 20.24 0.69
CA SER A 415 -23.23 21.50 1.40
C SER A 415 -24.40 21.42 2.39
N ASN A 416 -25.37 20.55 2.13
CA ASN A 416 -26.57 20.35 2.96
C ASN A 416 -26.73 18.90 3.44
N VAL A 417 -25.65 18.10 3.39
CA VAL A 417 -25.68 16.71 3.85
C VAL A 417 -25.48 16.65 5.36
N LYS A 418 -26.36 15.94 6.06
CA LYS A 418 -26.22 15.69 7.49
C LYS A 418 -25.08 14.72 7.77
N ARG A 419 -24.37 14.89 8.88
CA ARG A 419 -23.24 14.05 9.27
C ARG A 419 -23.64 12.57 9.39
N GLU A 420 -24.86 12.31 9.87
CA GLU A 420 -25.40 10.96 10.04
C GLU A 420 -25.61 10.24 8.70
N SER A 421 -25.73 10.99 7.59
CA SER A 421 -25.89 10.45 6.23
C SER A 421 -24.56 10.24 5.51
N ALA A 422 -23.42 10.57 6.12
CA ALA A 422 -22.11 10.52 5.47
C ALA A 422 -21.76 9.14 4.90
N GLY A 423 -22.14 8.08 5.61
CA GLY A 423 -21.89 6.70 5.19
C GLY A 423 -22.67 6.32 3.94
N GLU A 424 -23.98 6.60 3.90
CA GLU A 424 -24.80 6.32 2.71
C GLU A 424 -24.35 7.15 1.51
N VAL A 425 -24.07 8.44 1.72
CA VAL A 425 -23.66 9.34 0.63
C VAL A 425 -22.35 8.89 -0.02
N LEU A 426 -21.34 8.47 0.76
CA LEU A 426 -20.11 7.94 0.20
C LEU A 426 -20.32 6.55 -0.44
N ALA A 427 -21.11 5.68 0.19
CA ALA A 427 -21.39 4.34 -0.34
C ALA A 427 -22.11 4.41 -1.70
N GLU A 428 -23.10 5.28 -1.86
CA GLU A 428 -23.80 5.54 -3.13
C GLU A 428 -22.85 6.10 -4.19
N ALA A 429 -21.98 7.04 -3.82
CA ALA A 429 -21.00 7.62 -4.74
C ALA A 429 -20.02 6.55 -5.27
N ILE A 430 -19.53 5.66 -4.39
CA ILE A 430 -18.68 4.53 -4.78
C ILE A 430 -19.44 3.55 -5.67
N THR A 431 -20.67 3.18 -5.29
CA THR A 431 -21.50 2.24 -6.07
C THR A 431 -21.75 2.76 -7.47
N LYS A 432 -22.08 4.04 -7.61
CA LYS A 432 -22.22 4.72 -8.90
C LYS A 432 -20.91 4.71 -9.69
N PHE A 433 -19.79 5.03 -9.05
CA PHE A 433 -18.48 5.02 -9.70
C PHE A 433 -18.10 3.63 -10.22
N LEU A 434 -18.33 2.57 -9.44
CA LEU A 434 -18.09 1.19 -9.87
C LEU A 434 -18.94 0.81 -11.09
N ALA A 435 -20.22 1.18 -11.07
CA ALA A 435 -21.14 0.93 -12.19
C ALA A 435 -20.73 1.69 -13.47
N GLU A 436 -20.24 2.93 -13.34
CA GLU A 436 -19.77 3.74 -14.47
C GLU A 436 -18.42 3.27 -15.01
N LEU A 437 -17.60 2.60 -14.19
CA LEU A 437 -16.31 2.05 -14.61
C LEU A 437 -16.47 0.85 -15.57
N GLY A 438 -17.58 0.13 -15.50
CA GLY A 438 -17.97 -0.91 -16.47
C GLY A 438 -18.17 -2.29 -15.85
N ASP A 439 -17.27 -3.22 -16.16
CA ASP A 439 -17.32 -4.68 -15.87
C ASP A 439 -17.12 -5.05 -14.39
N GLN A 440 -17.49 -4.16 -13.46
CA GLN A 440 -17.26 -4.34 -12.05
C GLN A 440 -18.42 -5.08 -11.38
N PRO A 441 -18.13 -6.13 -10.58
CA PRO A 441 -19.16 -6.89 -9.86
C PRO A 441 -19.95 -6.01 -8.90
N LYS A 442 -21.29 -6.11 -8.95
CA LYS A 442 -22.23 -5.36 -8.09
C LYS A 442 -22.46 -6.02 -6.73
N GLY A 443 -21.40 -6.59 -6.17
CA GLY A 443 -21.42 -7.32 -4.90
C GLY A 443 -20.93 -8.75 -5.03
N LEU A 444 -20.82 -9.42 -3.87
CA LEU A 444 -20.22 -10.75 -3.76
C LEU A 444 -21.00 -11.84 -4.51
N LYS A 445 -22.31 -11.67 -4.73
CA LYS A 445 -23.12 -12.62 -5.53
C LYS A 445 -22.62 -12.75 -6.96
N GLU A 446 -22.22 -11.64 -7.60
CA GLU A 446 -21.70 -11.66 -8.98
C GLU A 446 -20.29 -12.29 -9.05
N LEU A 447 -19.58 -12.36 -7.93
CA LEU A 447 -18.34 -13.13 -7.78
C LEU A 447 -18.59 -14.63 -7.46
N GLY A 448 -19.86 -15.05 -7.41
CA GLY A 448 -20.26 -16.45 -7.15
C GLY A 448 -20.40 -16.82 -5.67
N PHE A 449 -20.31 -15.86 -4.74
CA PHE A 449 -20.52 -16.13 -3.32
C PHE A 449 -22.02 -16.13 -2.96
N GLY A 450 -22.42 -17.13 -2.18
CA GLY A 450 -23.71 -17.21 -1.49
C GLY A 450 -23.58 -17.04 0.04
N SER A 451 -24.72 -17.01 0.74
CA SER A 451 -24.79 -16.89 2.21
C SER A 451 -24.03 -17.99 2.96
N GLU A 452 -23.96 -19.18 2.36
CA GLU A 452 -23.22 -20.33 2.87
C GLU A 452 -21.71 -20.11 2.95
N HIS A 453 -21.17 -19.11 2.24
CA HIS A 453 -19.75 -18.77 2.26
C HIS A 453 -19.38 -17.74 3.34
N ILE A 454 -20.36 -17.02 3.90
CA ILE A 454 -20.10 -15.86 4.76
C ILE A 454 -19.26 -16.23 5.99
N GLU A 455 -19.56 -17.34 6.65
CA GLU A 455 -18.81 -17.76 7.84
C GLU A 455 -17.34 -18.06 7.50
N ALA A 456 -17.09 -18.71 6.36
CA ALA A 456 -15.72 -18.99 5.91
C ALA A 456 -14.96 -17.70 5.54
N LEU A 457 -15.65 -16.70 4.99
CA LEU A 457 -15.08 -15.39 4.70
C LEU A 457 -14.74 -14.61 5.98
N VAL A 458 -15.60 -14.67 7.01
CA VAL A 458 -15.34 -14.09 8.34
C VAL A 458 -14.10 -14.74 8.95
N GLU A 459 -14.05 -16.08 9.02
CA GLU A 459 -12.90 -16.81 9.58
C GLU A 459 -11.60 -16.52 8.82
N GLY A 460 -11.65 -16.33 7.51
CA GLY A 460 -10.49 -15.95 6.70
C GLY A 460 -10.05 -14.49 6.87
N THR A 461 -10.93 -13.62 7.39
CA THR A 461 -10.65 -12.20 7.63
C THR A 461 -9.93 -11.99 8.96
N ILE A 462 -10.31 -12.72 10.02
CA ILE A 462 -9.78 -12.56 11.39
C ILE A 462 -8.23 -12.58 11.48
N PRO A 463 -7.50 -13.47 10.76
CA PRO A 463 -6.03 -13.46 10.79
C PRO A 463 -5.38 -12.18 10.27
N GLN A 464 -6.12 -11.30 9.59
CA GLN A 464 -5.63 -10.05 8.99
C GLN A 464 -5.51 -8.91 10.00
N ALA A 465 -5.09 -9.22 11.23
CA ALA A 465 -4.99 -8.29 12.37
C ALA A 465 -4.28 -6.97 12.01
N ARG A 466 -3.23 -7.02 11.19
CA ARG A 466 -2.46 -5.83 10.74
C ARG A 466 -3.35 -4.73 10.15
N VAL A 467 -4.37 -5.09 9.37
CA VAL A 467 -5.28 -4.13 8.72
C VAL A 467 -6.56 -3.94 9.52
N LEU A 468 -7.06 -4.99 10.19
CA LEU A 468 -8.25 -4.90 11.05
C LEU A 468 -8.04 -3.95 12.25
N MET A 469 -6.84 -3.93 12.84
CA MET A 469 -6.51 -2.97 13.91
C MET A 469 -6.57 -1.50 13.48
N LEU A 470 -6.62 -1.22 12.16
CA LEU A 470 -6.76 0.14 11.63
C LEU A 470 -8.19 0.51 11.23
N ALA A 471 -9.11 -0.45 11.31
CA ALA A 471 -10.52 -0.25 10.98
C ALA A 471 -11.21 0.57 12.07
N PRO A 472 -11.73 1.77 11.77
CA PRO A 472 -12.54 2.50 12.72
C PRO A 472 -13.84 1.75 13.03
N GLY A 473 -14.23 1.70 14.31
CA GLY A 473 -15.50 1.12 14.76
C GLY A 473 -15.55 -0.41 14.83
N LEU A 474 -14.52 -1.11 14.33
CA LEU A 474 -14.40 -2.55 14.49
C LEU A 474 -14.04 -2.90 15.94
N SER A 475 -14.75 -3.86 16.51
CA SER A 475 -14.53 -4.36 17.87
C SER A 475 -13.22 -5.13 17.95
N THR A 476 -12.53 -5.05 19.09
CA THR A 476 -11.37 -5.90 19.41
C THR A 476 -11.78 -7.16 20.18
N GLN A 477 -13.06 -7.32 20.51
CA GLN A 477 -13.60 -8.55 21.11
C GLN A 477 -14.03 -9.50 20.00
N LEU A 478 -13.41 -10.68 19.96
CA LEU A 478 -13.52 -11.63 18.83
C LEU A 478 -14.95 -11.91 18.38
N GLU A 479 -15.88 -12.22 19.28
CA GLU A 479 -17.27 -12.53 18.89
C GLU A 479 -18.00 -11.32 18.31
N ALA A 480 -17.81 -10.14 18.90
CA ALA A 480 -18.39 -8.91 18.38
C ALA A 480 -17.74 -8.48 17.04
N GLU A 481 -16.44 -8.72 16.88
CA GLU A 481 -15.70 -8.51 15.63
C GLU A 481 -16.25 -9.42 14.53
N LYS A 482 -16.42 -10.72 14.81
CA LYS A 482 -17.04 -11.69 13.89
C LYS A 482 -18.45 -11.28 13.49
N ASP A 483 -19.27 -10.84 14.44
CA ASP A 483 -20.63 -10.37 14.16
C ASP A 483 -20.66 -9.10 13.28
N GLN A 484 -19.73 -8.17 13.49
CA GLN A 484 -19.58 -7.00 12.62
C GLN A 484 -19.11 -7.39 11.21
N LEU A 485 -18.12 -8.28 11.09
CA LEU A 485 -17.65 -8.79 9.80
C LEU A 485 -18.75 -9.55 9.05
N ARG A 486 -19.54 -10.37 9.75
CA ARG A 486 -20.69 -11.09 9.15
C ARG A 486 -21.68 -10.12 8.51
N ARG A 487 -22.09 -9.08 9.25
CA ARG A 487 -22.98 -8.02 8.72
C ARG A 487 -22.35 -7.26 7.56
N LEU A 488 -21.04 -7.01 7.59
CA LEU A 488 -20.33 -6.37 6.47
C LEU A 488 -20.38 -7.23 5.21
N PHE A 489 -20.16 -8.54 5.31
CA PHE A 489 -20.28 -9.46 4.18
C PHE A 489 -21.73 -9.57 3.67
N GLU A 490 -22.72 -9.67 4.58
CA GLU A 490 -24.15 -9.66 4.23
C GLU A 490 -24.52 -8.40 3.45
N ASN A 491 -24.08 -7.23 3.92
CA ASN A 491 -24.30 -5.94 3.26
C ASN A 491 -23.48 -5.76 1.98
N ALA A 492 -22.47 -6.61 1.74
CA ALA A 492 -21.67 -6.61 0.52
C ALA A 492 -22.16 -7.62 -0.54
N MET A 493 -23.22 -8.39 -0.25
CA MET A 493 -23.74 -9.39 -1.19
C MET A 493 -24.28 -8.76 -2.48
N THR A 494 -24.86 -7.57 -2.38
CA THR A 494 -25.43 -6.79 -3.50
C THR A 494 -25.33 -5.30 -3.19
N HIS A 495 -25.00 -4.48 -4.19
CA HIS A 495 -25.06 -3.01 -4.11
C HIS A 495 -25.95 -2.40 -5.20
#